data_AF-A0A967MJD5-F1
#
_entry.id   AF-A0A967MJD5-F1
#
_cell.length_a   1.000
_cell.length_b   1.000
_cell.length_c   1.000
_cell.angle_alpha   90.00
_cell.angle_beta   90.00
_cell.angle_gamma   90.00
#
_symmetry.space_group_name_H-M   'P 1'
#
loop_
_entity.id
_entity.type
_entity.pdbx_description
1 polymer ?
#
loop_
_entity_poly.entity_id
_entity_poly.type
_entity_poly.pdbx_seq_one_letter_code
_entity_poly.pdbx_strand_id
1 'polypeptide(L)'
;MRNSARVDVFRTVAEAARADGDWWMARAGGVAEWWRARSQVRIAFDGEAPAEDGSAAPGLPDIVIRAGAARLDGLWLDVVLPGGSEGVTPWVGGRTVAFQATDWGVRIPVGALEPGAETRLSLLGRAPGSTTAMAPR
;
A
#
# COMPACT_ATOMS: atom_id res chain seq x y z
N MET A 1 12.85 -14.75 15.05
CA MET A 1 11.98 -14.74 13.86
C MET A 1 12.24 -13.43 13.12
N ARG A 2 12.44 -13.48 11.80
CA ARG A 2 12.87 -12.35 10.96
C ARG A 2 11.68 -11.45 10.62
N ASN A 3 11.75 -10.16 10.92
CA ASN A 3 10.73 -9.15 10.57
C ASN A 3 11.11 -8.45 9.26
N SER A 4 10.85 -9.09 8.13
CA SER A 4 10.95 -8.47 6.81
C SER A 4 9.58 -7.92 6.44
N ALA A 5 9.46 -6.61 6.17
CA ALA A 5 8.24 -6.05 5.62
C ALA A 5 7.99 -6.68 4.23
N ARG A 6 6.79 -7.19 4.00
CA ARG A 6 6.41 -7.86 2.76
C ARG A 6 5.32 -7.03 2.08
N VAL A 7 5.56 -6.65 0.83
CA VAL A 7 4.55 -5.95 0.03
C VAL A 7 3.87 -6.99 -0.84
N ASP A 8 2.67 -7.39 -0.44
CA ASP A 8 1.84 -8.30 -1.24
C ASP A 8 0.83 -7.47 -2.01
N VAL A 9 0.96 -7.38 -3.33
CA VAL A 9 0.00 -6.64 -4.14
C VAL A 9 -1.12 -7.59 -4.52
N PHE A 10 -2.03 -7.92 -3.60
CA PHE A 10 -3.14 -8.82 -3.88
C PHE A 10 -4.42 -8.57 -3.06
N ARG A 11 -5.48 -8.12 -3.75
CA ARG A 11 -6.78 -8.81 -3.70
C ARG A 11 -7.39 -8.94 -5.10
N THR A 12 -8.24 -9.95 -5.26
CA THR A 12 -9.06 -10.13 -6.46
C THR A 12 -10.15 -9.05 -6.50
N VAL A 13 -10.67 -8.71 -7.69
CA VAL A 13 -11.74 -7.70 -7.78
C VAL A 13 -12.98 -8.11 -6.96
N ALA A 14 -13.23 -9.42 -6.83
CA ALA A 14 -14.32 -9.98 -6.04
C ALA A 14 -14.21 -9.71 -4.53
N GLU A 15 -12.99 -9.48 -4.05
CA GLU A 15 -12.67 -9.42 -2.64
C GLU A 15 -12.68 -8.00 -2.08
N ALA A 16 -12.33 -7.01 -2.90
CA ALA A 16 -12.53 -5.61 -2.57
C ALA A 16 -14.01 -5.26 -2.46
N ALA A 17 -14.82 -5.76 -3.40
CA ALA A 17 -16.26 -5.57 -3.30
C ALA A 17 -16.90 -6.28 -2.10
N ARG A 18 -16.34 -7.42 -1.68
CA ARG A 18 -16.81 -8.11 -0.47
C ARG A 18 -16.51 -7.33 0.82
N ALA A 19 -15.46 -6.50 0.82
CA ALA A 19 -15.09 -5.65 1.96
C ALA A 19 -15.99 -4.41 2.08
N ASP A 20 -16.48 -3.87 0.96
CA ASP A 20 -17.37 -2.71 0.93
C ASP A 20 -18.87 -3.06 1.06
N GLY A 21 -19.21 -4.34 1.21
CA GLY A 21 -20.60 -4.79 1.44
C GLY A 21 -21.51 -4.76 0.20
N ASP A 22 -20.97 -4.41 -0.97
CA ASP A 22 -21.73 -4.28 -2.21
C ASP A 22 -21.52 -5.47 -3.16
N TRP A 23 -22.64 -5.99 -3.66
CA TRP A 23 -22.65 -6.98 -4.73
C TRP A 23 -22.45 -6.25 -6.06
N TRP A 24 -21.41 -6.63 -6.77
CA TRP A 24 -21.10 -6.07 -8.09
C TRP A 24 -21.01 -7.20 -9.11
N MET A 25 -21.55 -6.95 -10.30
CA MET A 25 -21.47 -7.85 -11.45
C MET A 25 -20.57 -7.21 -12.49
N ALA A 26 -19.43 -7.83 -12.77
CA ALA A 26 -18.60 -7.49 -13.93
C ALA A 26 -18.80 -8.52 -15.04
N ARG A 27 -18.75 -8.06 -16.29
CA ARG A 27 -18.65 -8.96 -17.44
C ARG A 27 -17.31 -9.67 -17.40
N ALA A 28 -17.27 -10.94 -17.81
CA ALA A 28 -16.03 -11.73 -17.88
C ALA A 28 -14.91 -11.00 -18.67
N GLY A 29 -15.27 -10.26 -19.73
CA GLY A 29 -14.34 -9.43 -20.50
C GLY A 29 -13.65 -8.36 -19.65
N GLY A 30 -14.40 -7.64 -18.82
CA GLY A 30 -13.83 -6.59 -17.95
C GLY A 30 -12.91 -7.17 -16.86
N VAL A 31 -13.22 -8.36 -16.34
CA VAL A 31 -12.34 -9.07 -15.40
C VAL A 31 -11.04 -9.49 -16.08
N ALA A 32 -11.13 -10.01 -17.31
CA ALA A 32 -9.95 -10.41 -18.08
C ALA A 32 -9.07 -9.20 -18.46
N GLU A 33 -9.67 -8.08 -18.85
CA GLU A 33 -8.97 -6.83 -19.14
C GLU A 33 -8.26 -6.30 -17.89
N TRP A 34 -8.93 -6.30 -16.74
CA TRP A 34 -8.31 -5.90 -15.48
C TRP A 34 -7.12 -6.78 -15.13
N TRP A 35 -7.23 -8.11 -15.28
CA TRP A 35 -6.11 -9.02 -15.03
C TRP A 35 -4.92 -8.77 -15.96
N ARG A 36 -5.18 -8.51 -17.25
CA ARG A 36 -4.13 -8.15 -18.21
C ARG A 36 -3.46 -6.83 -17.85
N ALA A 37 -4.24 -5.78 -17.60
CA ALA A 37 -3.70 -4.47 -17.23
C ALA A 37 -2.85 -4.58 -15.96
N ARG A 38 -3.36 -5.28 -14.93
CA ARG A 38 -2.64 -5.55 -13.69
C ARG A 38 -1.33 -6.28 -13.90
N SER A 39 -1.27 -7.26 -14.80
CA SER A 39 -0.05 -8.02 -15.08
C SER A 39 1.11 -7.16 -15.61
N GLN A 40 0.81 -5.95 -16.07
CA GLN A 40 1.79 -5.00 -16.59
C GLN A 40 2.28 -4.00 -15.53
N VAL A 41 1.69 -4.00 -14.33
CA VAL A 41 2.15 -3.17 -13.21
C VAL A 41 3.56 -3.58 -12.81
N ARG A 42 4.45 -2.60 -12.69
CA ARG A 42 5.81 -2.80 -12.15
C ARG A 42 5.94 -2.07 -10.83
N ILE A 43 6.59 -2.74 -9.88
CA ILE A 43 6.84 -2.21 -8.54
C ILE A 43 8.34 -2.26 -8.32
N ALA A 44 8.88 -1.13 -7.90
CA ALA A 44 10.26 -0.99 -7.47
C ALA A 44 10.30 -0.35 -6.08
N PHE A 45 11.39 -0.59 -5.38
CA PHE A 45 11.69 0.03 -4.10
C PHE A 45 12.81 1.04 -4.33
N ASP A 46 12.60 2.28 -3.92
CA ASP A 46 13.56 3.37 -4.01
C ASP A 46 13.97 3.77 -2.58
N GLY A 47 15.28 3.85 -2.32
CA GLY A 47 15.85 4.04 -0.98
C GLY A 47 16.55 2.82 -0.40
N GLU A 48 17.32 3.05 0.66
CA GLU A 48 18.16 2.04 1.31
C GLU A 48 17.29 1.11 2.17
N ALA A 49 17.47 -0.20 2.02
CA ALA A 49 16.73 -1.17 2.82
C ALA A 49 17.04 -0.98 4.32
N PRO A 50 16.06 -1.19 5.20
CA PRO A 50 16.29 -1.09 6.64
C PRO A 50 17.44 -2.01 7.08
N ALA A 51 18.36 -1.49 7.90
CA ALA A 51 19.45 -2.27 8.47
C ALA A 51 18.91 -3.49 9.25
N GLU A 52 19.51 -4.66 9.04
CA GLU A 52 19.05 -5.94 9.61
C GLU A 52 19.21 -6.04 11.15
N ASP A 53 19.80 -5.03 11.80
CA ASP A 53 20.24 -5.07 13.20
C ASP A 53 19.18 -4.59 14.21
N GLY A 54 17.98 -4.20 13.77
CA GLY A 54 16.85 -3.88 14.65
C GLY A 54 17.03 -2.61 15.47
N SER A 55 17.98 -1.75 15.14
CA SER A 55 18.21 -0.45 15.77
C SER A 55 17.36 0.65 15.08
N ALA A 56 16.46 1.28 15.83
CA ALA A 56 15.69 2.51 15.54
C ALA A 56 15.37 2.83 14.05
N ALA A 57 14.17 2.41 13.61
CA ALA A 57 13.41 2.74 12.39
C ALA A 57 14.10 3.58 11.28
N PRO A 58 14.95 2.96 10.45
CA PRO A 58 15.16 3.44 9.08
C PRO A 58 13.80 3.59 8.36
N GLY A 59 13.61 4.72 7.68
CA GLY A 59 12.38 4.98 6.90
C GLY A 59 12.12 3.82 5.94
N LEU A 60 10.88 3.34 5.87
CA LEU A 60 10.50 2.32 4.90
C LEU A 60 10.84 2.85 3.49
N PRO A 61 11.44 2.02 2.61
CA PRO A 61 11.79 2.46 1.27
C PRO A 61 10.54 2.96 0.55
N ASP A 62 10.71 3.98 -0.28
CA ASP A 62 9.65 4.45 -1.16
C ASP A 62 9.26 3.32 -2.12
N ILE A 63 7.97 3.15 -2.33
CA ILE A 63 7.42 2.18 -3.28
C ILE A 63 7.06 2.95 -4.55
N VAL A 64 7.72 2.62 -5.64
CA VAL A 64 7.47 3.20 -6.96
C VAL A 64 6.60 2.24 -7.75
N ILE A 65 5.42 2.71 -8.16
CA ILE A 65 4.42 1.93 -8.91
C ILE A 65 4.30 2.51 -10.31
N ARG A 66 4.53 1.68 -11.33
CA ARG A 66 4.48 2.06 -12.74
C ARG A 66 3.39 1.30 -13.48
N ALA A 67 2.56 2.04 -14.21
CA ALA A 67 1.62 1.47 -15.16
C ALA A 67 2.34 0.98 -16.43
N GLY A 68 1.79 -0.07 -17.04
CA GLY A 68 2.23 -0.56 -18.34
C GLY A 68 1.59 0.19 -19.49
N ALA A 69 1.15 -0.54 -20.52
CA ALA A 69 0.53 0.03 -21.71
C ALA A 69 -0.97 0.30 -21.54
N ALA A 70 -1.60 -0.21 -20.49
CA ALA A 70 -3.02 -0.02 -20.19
C ALA A 70 -3.22 0.91 -18.99
N ARG A 71 -4.34 1.64 -19.01
CA ARG A 71 -4.84 2.38 -17.86
C ARG A 71 -5.19 1.41 -16.74
N LEU A 72 -4.87 1.80 -15.52
CA LEU A 72 -5.21 1.07 -14.30
C LEU A 72 -6.22 1.89 -13.53
N ASP A 73 -7.36 1.29 -13.19
CA ASP A 73 -8.37 1.91 -12.33
C ASP A 73 -8.53 1.08 -11.04
N GLY A 74 -8.72 1.77 -9.92
CA GLY A 74 -8.98 1.14 -8.62
C GLY A 74 -7.81 0.34 -8.05
N LEU A 75 -6.56 0.76 -8.27
CA LEU A 75 -5.40 0.06 -7.72
C LEU A 75 -5.29 0.32 -6.20
N TRP A 76 -5.00 -0.73 -5.45
CA TRP A 76 -4.61 -0.67 -4.04
C TRP A 76 -3.31 -1.45 -3.80
N LEU A 77 -2.61 -1.08 -2.74
CA LEU A 77 -1.41 -1.73 -2.27
C LEU A 77 -1.62 -2.24 -0.85
N ASP A 78 -1.36 -3.52 -0.61
CA ASP A 78 -1.30 -4.08 0.74
C ASP A 78 0.16 -4.14 1.18
N VAL A 79 0.46 -3.48 2.28
CA VAL A 79 1.78 -3.46 2.91
C VAL A 79 1.69 -4.22 4.22
N VAL A 80 2.38 -5.36 4.31
CA VAL A 80 2.47 -6.15 5.53
C VAL A 80 3.50 -5.51 6.45
N LEU A 81 3.05 -5.14 7.64
CA LEU A 81 3.84 -4.51 8.69
C LEU A 81 3.81 -5.43 9.92
N PRO A 82 4.82 -6.31 10.10
CA PRO A 82 4.82 -7.28 11.20
C PRO A 82 4.78 -6.66 12.61
N GLY A 83 5.13 -5.39 12.75
CA GLY A 83 5.01 -4.60 13.99
C GLY A 83 3.65 -3.92 14.19
N GLY A 84 2.69 -4.14 13.29
CA GLY A 84 1.42 -3.42 13.24
C GLY A 84 1.49 -2.13 12.42
N SER A 85 0.33 -1.52 12.18
CA SER A 85 0.16 -0.30 11.39
C SER A 85 0.04 0.98 12.22
N GLU A 86 0.22 0.89 13.53
CA GLU A 86 0.02 2.04 14.42
C GLU A 86 1.00 3.16 14.10
N GLY A 87 0.48 4.39 13.92
CA GLY A 87 1.30 5.57 13.64
C GLY A 87 1.86 5.64 12.20
N VAL A 88 1.47 4.74 11.31
CA VAL A 88 1.84 4.79 9.89
C VAL A 88 0.86 5.66 9.11
N THR A 89 1.38 6.61 8.34
CA THR A 89 0.58 7.44 7.44
C THR A 89 1.06 7.27 5.99
N PRO A 90 0.25 6.64 5.12
CA PRO A 90 0.53 6.54 3.69
C PRO A 90 0.52 7.90 3.00
N TRP A 91 1.53 8.13 2.18
CA TRP A 91 1.69 9.31 1.35
C TRP A 91 1.84 8.89 -0.11
N VAL A 92 0.86 9.19 -0.96
CA VAL A 92 0.80 8.76 -2.36
C VAL A 92 0.78 9.97 -3.27
N GLY A 93 1.75 10.06 -4.19
CA GLY A 93 1.78 11.11 -5.21
C GLY A 93 1.76 12.54 -4.65
N GLY A 94 2.42 12.77 -3.50
CA GLY A 94 2.49 14.11 -2.90
C GLY A 94 1.38 14.46 -1.91
N ARG A 95 0.55 13.51 -1.47
CA ARG A 95 -0.50 13.75 -0.48
C ARG A 95 -0.75 12.55 0.44
N THR A 96 -1.29 12.79 1.62
CA THR A 96 -1.85 11.72 2.44
C THR A 96 -3.12 11.15 1.79
N VAL A 97 -3.34 9.86 1.97
CA VAL A 97 -4.55 9.18 1.50
C VAL A 97 -5.23 8.46 2.65
N ALA A 98 -6.57 8.38 2.61
CA ALA A 98 -7.30 7.49 3.49
C ALA A 98 -6.87 6.05 3.21
N PHE A 99 -6.70 5.24 4.25
CA PHE A 99 -6.23 3.87 4.16
C PHE A 99 -6.96 3.01 5.18
N GLN A 100 -6.90 1.70 4.99
CA GLN A 100 -7.45 0.74 5.93
C GLN A 100 -6.30 0.13 6.73
N ALA A 101 -6.27 0.39 8.03
CA ALA A 101 -5.45 -0.36 8.97
C ALA A 101 -6.02 -1.77 9.14
N THR A 102 -5.14 -2.75 9.21
CA THR A 102 -5.46 -4.17 9.37
C THR A 102 -4.58 -4.78 10.44
N ASP A 103 -4.93 -5.98 10.90
CA ASP A 103 -4.14 -6.75 11.86
C ASP A 103 -2.74 -7.14 11.34
N TRP A 104 -2.56 -7.21 10.02
CA TRP A 104 -1.29 -7.54 9.38
C TRP A 104 -0.54 -6.32 8.78
N GLY A 105 -1.13 -5.13 8.76
CA GLY A 105 -0.50 -3.94 8.16
C GLY A 105 -1.51 -2.93 7.61
N VAL A 106 -1.28 -2.40 6.41
CA VAL A 106 -2.13 -1.36 5.80
C VAL A 106 -2.53 -1.70 4.36
N ARG A 107 -3.77 -1.38 4.01
CA ARG A 107 -4.27 -1.33 2.63
C ARG A 107 -4.41 0.11 2.18
N ILE A 108 -3.73 0.46 1.10
CA ILE A 108 -3.56 1.85 0.64
C ILE A 108 -4.16 1.98 -0.77
N PRO A 109 -5.16 2.84 -0.99
CA PRO A 109 -5.63 3.14 -2.34
C PRO A 109 -4.57 3.97 -3.08
N VAL A 110 -4.14 3.45 -4.23
CA VAL A 110 -3.21 4.13 -5.14
C VAL A 110 -4.00 5.00 -6.13
N GLY A 111 -5.23 4.60 -6.46
CA GLY A 111 -6.10 5.30 -7.39
C GLY A 111 -5.90 4.83 -8.83
N ALA A 112 -6.20 5.72 -9.78
CA ALA A 112 -6.00 5.44 -11.20
C ALA A 112 -4.59 5.84 -11.66
N LEU A 113 -4.04 5.08 -12.60
CA LEU A 113 -2.79 5.40 -13.29
C LEU A 113 -3.02 5.33 -14.80
N GLU A 114 -2.65 6.40 -15.50
CA GLU A 114 -2.64 6.44 -16.96
C GLU A 114 -1.53 5.54 -17.53
N PRO A 115 -1.63 5.10 -18.79
CA PRO A 115 -0.58 4.32 -19.45
C PRO A 115 0.80 4.98 -19.32
N GLY A 116 1.80 4.21 -18.88
CA GLY A 116 3.16 4.66 -18.66
C GLY A 116 3.37 5.62 -17.47
N ALA A 117 2.31 5.98 -16.75
CA ALA A 117 2.42 6.84 -15.58
C ALA A 117 3.09 6.13 -14.41
N GLU A 118 3.70 6.92 -13.53
CA GLU A 118 4.32 6.48 -12.29
C GLU A 118 3.69 7.23 -11.11
N THR A 119 3.55 6.54 -9.98
CA THR A 119 3.30 7.17 -8.69
C THR A 119 4.22 6.61 -7.63
N ARG A 120 4.52 7.45 -6.65
CA ARG A 120 5.37 7.12 -5.51
C ARG A 120 4.52 7.03 -4.25
N LEU A 121 4.76 6.00 -3.47
CA LEU A 121 4.14 5.75 -2.18
C LEU A 121 5.22 5.71 -1.11
N SER A 122 5.10 6.58 -0.12
CA SER A 122 5.95 6.63 1.06
C SER A 122 5.12 6.28 2.29
N LEU A 123 5.72 5.58 3.24
CA LEU A 123 5.10 5.28 4.53
C LEU A 123 5.75 6.18 5.59
N LEU A 124 5.04 7.25 5.93
CA LEU A 124 5.52 8.18 6.93
C LEU A 124 5.28 7.55 8.31
N GLY A 125 6.37 7.23 9.01
CA GLY A 125 6.30 6.81 10.40
C GLY A 125 6.06 8.00 11.34
N ARG A 126 5.54 7.73 12.54
CA ARG A 126 5.59 8.68 13.65
C ARG A 126 7.05 8.88 14.05
N ALA A 127 7.49 10.13 14.22
CA ALA A 127 8.78 10.41 14.85
C ALA A 127 8.82 9.70 16.23
N PRO A 128 9.89 8.97 16.56
CA PRO A 128 10.01 8.37 17.89
C PRO A 128 10.03 9.50 18.94
N GLY A 129 8.97 9.61 19.75
CA GLY A 129 8.94 10.55 20.88
C GLY A 129 7.62 11.26 21.21
N SER A 130 6.56 11.15 20.42
CA SER A 130 5.27 11.79 20.80
C SER A 130 4.44 10.90 21.72
N THR A 131 4.95 10.59 22.91
CA THR A 131 4.10 10.14 24.02
C THR A 131 3.33 11.36 24.51
N THR A 132 2.05 11.47 24.18
CA THR A 132 1.14 12.33 24.95
C THR A 132 1.00 11.68 26.33
N ALA A 133 1.82 12.13 27.28
CA ALA A 133 1.64 11.82 28.69
C ALA A 133 0.29 12.40 29.12
N MET A 134 -0.73 11.56 29.25
CA MET A 134 -1.96 11.92 29.92
C MET A 134 -1.70 11.78 31.42
N ALA A 135 -1.60 12.90 32.13
CA ALA A 135 -1.43 12.90 33.58
C ALA A 135 -2.63 12.22 34.26
N PRO A 136 -2.42 11.36 35.27
CA PRO A 136 -3.51 10.87 36.10
C PRO A 136 -4.10 12.03 36.90
N ARG A 137 -5.44 12.07 36.96
CA ARG A 137 -6.19 12.97 37.84
C ARG A 137 -6.12 12.49 39.28
#